data_AF-A0A0U0QMS3-F1
#
_entry.id   AF-A0A0U0QMS3-F1
#
_cell.length_a   1.000
_cell.length_b   1.000
_cell.length_c   1.000
_cell.angle_alpha   90.00
_cell.angle_beta   90.00
_cell.angle_gamma   90.00
#
_symmetry.space_group_name_H-M   'P 1'
#
loop_
_entity.id
_entity.type
_entity.pdbx_description
1 polymer ?
#
loop_
_entity_poly.entity_id
_entity_poly.type
_entity_poly.pdbx_seq_one_letter_code
_entity_poly.pdbx_strand_id
1 'polypeptide(L)'
;MWTHHRIGWTLIGGVFVDPSQRQHPIRSGLHLVVDTTVATMISKYIQITVCSWSPVEVTSMSTTFAARLNRLFDTVYPPGRGPHTSAEVIAALKAEGITMSAPYLSQLRSGNRTNPSGATMAALANFFRIKAAYFTDDEYYEKLDKELQWLCTMRDDGVRRIAQRAHGLPSAAQQKVLDRIDELRRAEGIDA
;
A
#
# COMPACT_ATOMS: atom_id res chain seq x y z
N MET A 1 10.00 29.42 60.54
CA MET A 1 11.31 29.70 59.92
C MET A 1 11.11 29.73 58.42
N TRP A 2 11.07 30.95 57.85
CA TRP A 2 11.31 31.39 56.45
C TRP A 2 10.46 30.77 55.30
N THR A 3 9.52 31.44 54.59
CA THR A 3 9.39 32.71 53.82
C THR A 3 9.58 32.59 52.30
N HIS A 4 8.45 32.71 51.58
CA HIS A 4 8.17 33.35 50.28
C HIS A 4 9.28 33.58 49.23
N HIS A 5 8.98 33.20 47.97
CA HIS A 5 9.02 34.15 46.86
C HIS A 5 7.99 33.83 45.75
N ARG A 6 7.17 34.83 45.44
CA ARG A 6 6.10 34.87 44.44
C ARG A 6 6.44 36.08 43.58
N ILE A 7 6.75 35.90 42.29
CA ILE A 7 6.79 37.01 41.33
C ILE A 7 5.97 36.57 40.13
N GLY A 8 4.83 37.25 39.95
CA GLY A 8 3.81 36.95 38.98
C GLY A 8 4.25 37.29 37.56
N TRP A 9 3.92 36.39 36.64
CA TRP A 9 3.96 36.63 35.21
C TRP A 9 2.52 36.81 34.77
N THR A 10 2.15 38.04 34.42
CA THR A 10 0.84 38.32 33.81
C THR A 10 1.02 38.35 32.30
N LEU A 11 0.31 37.46 31.62
CA LEU A 11 0.19 37.36 30.18
C LEU A 11 -0.72 38.48 29.65
N ILE A 12 -0.16 39.41 28.86
CA ILE A 12 -0.91 40.21 27.90
C ILE A 12 -0.02 40.42 26.65
N GLY A 13 -0.34 39.74 25.54
CA GLY A 13 0.11 40.10 24.17
C GLY A 13 1.61 40.16 23.87
N GLY A 14 2.45 39.34 24.51
CA GLY A 14 3.92 39.47 24.53
C GLY A 14 4.70 38.98 23.29
N VAL A 15 4.64 39.72 22.17
CA VAL A 15 5.77 39.76 21.21
C VAL A 15 6.77 40.81 21.70
N PHE A 16 8.00 40.36 21.91
CA PHE A 16 9.13 41.12 22.42
C PHE A 16 9.74 41.95 21.29
N VAL A 17 9.61 43.29 21.33
CA VAL A 17 10.24 44.18 20.34
C VAL A 17 11.10 45.20 21.06
N ASP A 18 12.41 45.10 20.80
CA ASP A 18 13.46 46.03 21.23
C ASP A 18 13.42 47.32 20.38
N PRO A 19 13.39 48.52 20.98
CA PRO A 19 13.26 49.80 20.26
C PRO A 19 14.58 50.43 19.74
N SER A 20 15.69 49.69 19.63
CA SER A 20 17.03 50.30 19.39
C SER A 20 17.53 50.47 17.95
N GLN A 21 16.78 50.21 16.86
CA GLN A 21 17.36 50.29 15.50
C GLN A 21 16.60 51.25 14.56
N ARG A 22 17.02 52.52 14.56
CA ARG A 22 16.81 53.49 13.46
C ARG A 22 18.17 53.88 12.88
N GLN A 23 18.34 53.79 11.56
CA GLN A 23 18.94 54.85 10.72
C GLN A 23 18.84 54.52 9.20
N HIS A 24 18.36 55.52 8.45
CA HIS A 24 18.33 55.65 6.97
C HIS A 24 19.69 56.22 6.45
N PRO A 25 19.89 56.71 5.20
CA PRO A 25 19.36 56.41 3.84
C PRO A 25 20.51 56.29 2.76
N ILE A 26 20.12 56.39 1.46
CA ILE A 26 20.84 56.89 0.25
C ILE A 26 21.79 55.96 -0.58
N ARG A 27 21.38 55.61 -1.81
CA ARG A 27 21.96 56.01 -3.13
C ARG A 27 21.75 54.99 -4.26
N SER A 28 21.07 55.47 -5.30
CA SER A 28 21.33 55.38 -6.76
C SER A 28 22.35 54.37 -7.31
N GLY A 29 21.98 53.73 -8.43
CA GLY A 29 22.95 53.32 -9.45
C GLY A 29 22.50 52.16 -10.35
N LEU A 30 22.18 52.48 -11.61
CA LEU A 30 22.14 51.58 -12.76
C LEU A 30 23.25 50.51 -12.71
N HIS A 31 22.93 49.25 -13.04
CA HIS A 31 23.65 48.55 -14.12
C HIS A 31 23.03 47.19 -14.50
N LEU A 32 23.13 46.94 -15.81
CA LEU A 32 23.20 45.64 -16.49
C LEU A 32 21.90 44.86 -16.76
N VAL A 33 21.35 45.19 -17.92
CA VAL A 33 20.85 44.21 -18.89
C VAL A 33 21.92 43.14 -19.09
N VAL A 34 21.60 41.89 -18.76
CA VAL A 34 22.21 40.73 -19.40
C VAL A 34 21.16 39.64 -19.50
N ASP A 35 20.87 39.30 -20.74
CA ASP A 35 20.11 38.16 -21.18
C ASP A 35 20.44 36.91 -20.37
N THR A 36 19.42 36.28 -19.80
CA THR A 36 19.50 34.84 -19.53
C THR A 36 18.09 34.25 -19.61
N THR A 37 17.62 34.15 -20.86
CA THR A 37 17.35 32.88 -21.55
C THR A 37 17.52 31.60 -20.71
N VAL A 38 16.80 31.46 -19.60
CA VAL A 38 16.69 30.20 -18.85
C VAL A 38 15.22 29.85 -18.62
N ALA A 39 14.36 30.84 -18.38
CA ALA A 39 12.93 30.60 -18.18
C ALA A 39 12.21 30.10 -19.45
N THR A 40 12.71 30.44 -20.64
CA THR A 40 12.09 30.00 -21.91
C THR A 40 12.77 28.77 -22.52
N MET A 41 13.96 28.38 -22.03
CA MET A 41 14.77 27.31 -22.64
C MET A 41 14.45 25.92 -22.08
N ILE A 42 13.66 25.82 -21.01
CA ILE A 42 13.15 24.54 -20.48
C ILE A 42 11.82 24.13 -21.15
N SER A 43 11.11 25.08 -21.76
CA SER A 43 9.77 24.83 -22.32
C SER A 43 9.77 24.19 -23.73
N LYS A 44 10.94 24.10 -24.38
CA LYS A 44 11.05 23.58 -25.77
C LYS A 44 11.85 22.28 -25.92
N TYR A 45 12.42 21.74 -24.84
CA TYR A 45 13.27 20.53 -24.88
C TYR A 45 12.58 19.24 -24.39
N ILE A 46 11.29 19.28 -24.02
CA ILE A 46 10.50 18.08 -23.62
C ILE A 46 9.48 17.69 -24.71
N GLN A 47 9.89 17.85 -25.96
CA GLN A 47 9.17 17.32 -27.12
C GLN A 47 10.24 16.77 -28.07
N ILE A 48 10.70 15.53 -27.84
CA ILE A 48 11.17 14.57 -28.87
C ILE A 48 11.53 13.25 -28.14
N THR A 49 10.61 12.29 -28.30
CA THR A 49 10.85 10.84 -28.48
C THR A 49 11.56 10.05 -27.37
N VAL A 50 10.76 9.46 -26.48
CA VAL A 50 10.83 8.02 -26.16
C VAL A 50 9.46 7.50 -25.71
N CYS A 51 8.97 6.52 -26.48
CA CYS A 51 8.01 5.45 -26.19
C CYS A 51 6.98 5.66 -25.08
N SER A 52 5.70 5.72 -25.48
CA SER A 52 4.53 5.12 -24.81
C SER A 52 4.79 4.64 -23.37
N TRP A 53 4.84 5.57 -22.43
CA TRP A 53 4.82 5.27 -21.02
C TRP A 53 3.54 5.87 -20.47
N SER A 54 2.53 5.01 -20.27
CA SER A 54 1.35 5.36 -19.50
C SER A 54 1.79 5.86 -18.13
N PRO A 55 1.29 7.01 -17.65
CA PRO A 55 1.58 7.44 -16.29
C PRO A 55 1.07 6.37 -15.33
N VAL A 56 1.98 5.68 -14.64
CA VAL A 56 1.61 4.96 -13.42
C VAL A 56 1.40 6.03 -12.37
N GLU A 57 0.16 6.46 -12.20
CA GLU A 57 -0.26 7.17 -11.00
C GLU A 57 0.07 6.28 -9.81
N VAL A 58 1.07 6.69 -9.03
CA VAL A 58 1.26 6.21 -7.67
C VAL A 58 0.21 6.90 -6.80
N THR A 59 -1.05 6.53 -6.99
CA THR A 59 -2.11 6.73 -6.00
C THR A 59 -1.91 5.61 -4.99
N SER A 60 -1.88 5.94 -3.69
CA SER A 60 -1.98 4.96 -2.59
C SER A 60 -2.87 3.78 -3.02
N MET A 61 -2.30 2.58 -3.09
CA MET A 61 -2.84 1.45 -3.86
C MET A 61 -4.27 1.05 -3.42
N SER A 62 -5.27 1.76 -3.93
CA SER A 62 -6.66 1.34 -3.89
C SER A 62 -6.80 0.17 -4.87
N THR A 63 -6.41 -1.01 -4.40
CA THR A 63 -6.53 -2.24 -5.16
C THR A 63 -7.99 -2.41 -5.59
N THR A 64 -8.21 -2.54 -6.89
CA THR A 64 -9.57 -2.63 -7.45
C THR A 64 -10.34 -3.80 -6.82
N PHE A 65 -11.67 -3.70 -6.76
CA PHE A 65 -12.52 -4.81 -6.29
C PHE A 65 -12.18 -6.13 -6.99
N ALA A 66 -11.95 -6.08 -8.30
CA ALA A 66 -11.56 -7.24 -9.10
C ALA A 66 -10.22 -7.85 -8.62
N ALA A 67 -9.21 -7.02 -8.35
CA ALA A 67 -7.92 -7.46 -7.84
C ALA A 67 -8.06 -8.12 -6.45
N ARG A 68 -8.80 -7.49 -5.53
CA ARG A 68 -9.09 -8.06 -4.20
C ARG A 68 -9.85 -9.37 -4.30
N LEU A 69 -10.84 -9.45 -5.18
CA LEU A 69 -11.61 -10.67 -5.37
C LEU A 69 -10.75 -11.81 -5.93
N ASN A 70 -9.97 -11.54 -6.99
CA ASN A 70 -9.08 -12.55 -7.58
C ASN A 70 -8.03 -13.01 -6.57
N ARG A 71 -7.51 -12.10 -5.73
CA ARG A 71 -6.61 -12.44 -4.64
C ARG A 71 -7.21 -13.48 -3.69
N LEU A 72 -8.49 -13.38 -3.35
CA LEU A 72 -9.16 -14.37 -2.51
C LEU A 72 -9.29 -15.73 -3.20
N PHE A 73 -9.61 -15.75 -4.49
CA PHE A 73 -9.65 -17.00 -5.27
C PHE A 73 -8.28 -17.73 -5.26
N ASP A 74 -7.20 -16.97 -5.35
CA ASP A 74 -5.84 -17.51 -5.45
C ASP A 74 -5.22 -17.87 -4.09
N THR A 75 -5.78 -17.36 -2.98
CA THR A 75 -5.18 -17.53 -1.64
C THR A 75 -6.06 -18.35 -0.69
N VAL A 76 -7.38 -18.29 -0.82
CA VAL A 76 -8.33 -18.93 0.09
C VAL A 76 -8.95 -20.15 -0.60
N TYR A 77 -8.35 -21.31 -0.37
CA TYR A 77 -8.92 -22.61 -0.77
C TYR A 77 -8.53 -23.72 0.23
N PRO A 78 -9.32 -24.81 0.31
CA PRO A 78 -9.05 -25.94 1.20
C PRO A 78 -7.71 -26.62 0.91
N PRO A 79 -6.99 -27.11 1.95
CA PRO A 79 -5.76 -27.86 1.75
C PRO A 79 -6.03 -29.14 0.94
N GLY A 80 -5.14 -29.46 0.00
CA GLY A 80 -5.27 -30.63 -0.87
C GLY A 80 -6.19 -30.43 -2.09
N ARG A 81 -6.69 -29.22 -2.31
CA ARG A 81 -7.45 -28.84 -3.50
C ARG A 81 -6.87 -27.58 -4.14
N GLY A 82 -7.09 -27.40 -5.44
CA GLY A 82 -6.75 -26.16 -6.14
C GLY A 82 -7.71 -25.01 -5.83
N PRO A 83 -7.43 -23.81 -6.39
CA PRO A 83 -8.28 -22.62 -6.28
C PRO A 83 -9.75 -22.89 -6.61
N HIS A 84 -10.66 -22.15 -5.95
CA HIS A 84 -12.08 -22.25 -6.24
C HIS A 84 -12.41 -21.79 -7.66
N THR A 85 -13.36 -22.46 -8.31
CA THR A 85 -13.89 -22.00 -9.60
C THR A 85 -15.05 -21.04 -9.39
N SER A 86 -15.29 -20.12 -10.34
CA SER A 86 -16.45 -19.23 -10.30
C SER A 86 -17.77 -20.00 -10.18
N ALA A 87 -17.86 -21.17 -10.82
CA ALA A 87 -19.04 -22.04 -10.79
C ALA A 87 -19.31 -22.60 -9.38
N GLU A 88 -18.26 -22.96 -8.64
CA GLU A 88 -18.40 -23.43 -7.25
C GLU A 88 -18.91 -22.34 -6.32
N VAL A 89 -18.39 -21.12 -6.45
CA VAL A 89 -18.86 -19.99 -5.63
C VAL A 89 -20.35 -19.77 -5.85
N ILE A 90 -20.80 -19.81 -7.11
CA ILE A 90 -22.22 -19.64 -7.45
C ILE A 90 -23.06 -20.79 -6.89
N ALA A 91 -22.57 -22.03 -6.99
CA ALA A 91 -23.27 -23.19 -6.45
C ALA A 91 -23.41 -23.11 -4.93
N ALA A 92 -22.37 -22.67 -4.23
CA ALA A 92 -22.38 -22.48 -2.79
C ALA A 92 -23.31 -21.33 -2.36
N LEU A 93 -23.25 -20.19 -3.05
CA LEU A 93 -24.17 -19.08 -2.81
C LEU A 93 -25.63 -19.50 -3.04
N LYS A 94 -25.90 -20.29 -4.08
CA LYS A 94 -27.23 -20.83 -4.35
C LYS A 94 -27.70 -21.77 -3.23
N ALA A 95 -26.82 -22.57 -2.65
CA ALA A 95 -27.13 -23.44 -1.52
C ALA A 95 -27.50 -22.64 -0.25
N GLU A 96 -26.94 -21.43 -0.11
CA GLU A 96 -27.27 -20.47 0.95
C GLU A 96 -28.51 -19.59 0.63
N GLY A 97 -29.17 -19.85 -0.51
CA GLY A 97 -30.35 -19.09 -0.95
C GLY A 97 -30.04 -17.75 -1.63
N ILE A 98 -28.76 -17.45 -1.90
CA ILE A 98 -28.32 -16.23 -2.57
C ILE A 98 -28.17 -16.52 -4.07
N THR A 99 -28.98 -15.84 -4.89
CA THR A 99 -28.92 -16.03 -6.35
C THR A 99 -27.94 -15.04 -6.98
N MET A 100 -26.86 -15.55 -7.57
CA MET A 100 -25.89 -14.77 -8.35
C MET A 100 -25.67 -15.42 -9.72
N SER A 101 -25.62 -14.62 -10.79
CA SER A 101 -25.38 -15.15 -12.13
C SER A 101 -23.89 -15.31 -12.43
N ALA A 102 -23.53 -16.40 -13.12
CA ALA A 102 -22.17 -16.66 -13.59
C ALA A 102 -21.55 -15.55 -14.44
N PRO A 103 -22.26 -14.99 -15.45
CA PRO A 103 -21.70 -13.89 -16.23
C PRO A 103 -21.44 -12.64 -15.38
N TYR A 104 -22.27 -12.37 -14.37
CA TYR A 104 -22.05 -11.24 -13.47
C TYR A 104 -20.79 -11.41 -12.62
N LEU A 105 -20.56 -12.59 -12.04
CA LEU A 105 -19.32 -12.87 -11.30
C LEU A 105 -18.08 -12.76 -12.20
N SER A 106 -18.16 -13.25 -13.44
CA SER A 106 -17.06 -13.10 -14.40
C SER A 106 -16.76 -11.63 -14.72
N GLN A 107 -17.79 -10.80 -14.87
CA GLN A 107 -17.63 -9.36 -15.11
C GLN A 107 -17.03 -8.63 -13.91
N LEU A 108 -17.36 -9.06 -12.69
CA LEU A 108 -16.74 -8.55 -11.46
C LEU A 108 -15.26 -8.90 -11.39
N ARG A 109 -14.91 -10.15 -11.73
CA ARG A 109 -13.51 -10.63 -11.74
C ARG A 109 -12.65 -10.01 -12.83
N SER A 110 -13.23 -9.69 -13.98
CA SER A 110 -12.52 -9.04 -15.09
C SER A 110 -12.43 -7.52 -14.94
N GLY A 111 -13.13 -6.93 -13.97
CA GLY A 111 -13.20 -5.48 -13.80
C GLY A 111 -14.17 -4.78 -14.77
N ASN A 112 -14.90 -5.51 -15.61
CA ASN A 112 -15.97 -4.92 -16.45
C ASN A 112 -17.08 -4.31 -15.60
N ARG A 113 -17.28 -4.85 -14.39
CA ARG A 113 -18.12 -4.27 -13.34
C ARG A 113 -17.27 -4.11 -12.10
N THR A 114 -17.18 -2.89 -11.57
CA THR A 114 -16.31 -2.57 -10.43
C THR A 114 -17.09 -2.23 -9.16
N ASN A 115 -18.37 -1.86 -9.28
CA ASN A 115 -19.21 -1.43 -8.15
C ASN A 115 -20.35 -2.43 -7.89
N PRO A 116 -20.08 -3.56 -7.20
CA PRO A 116 -21.11 -4.49 -6.76
C PRO A 116 -21.98 -3.91 -5.63
N SER A 117 -23.19 -4.43 -5.48
CA SER A 117 -24.04 -4.07 -4.33
C SER A 117 -23.41 -4.53 -3.01
N GLY A 118 -23.74 -3.86 -1.90
CA GLY A 118 -23.30 -4.30 -0.56
C GLY A 118 -23.71 -5.73 -0.22
N ALA A 119 -24.90 -6.16 -0.68
CA ALA A 119 -25.36 -7.53 -0.53
C ALA A 119 -24.48 -8.54 -1.29
N THR A 120 -24.07 -8.19 -2.52
CA THR A 120 -23.14 -8.99 -3.33
C THR A 120 -21.78 -9.13 -2.64
N MET A 121 -21.24 -8.03 -2.10
CA MET A 121 -19.96 -8.05 -1.38
C MET A 121 -20.03 -8.89 -0.12
N ALA A 122 -21.11 -8.76 0.66
CA ALA A 122 -21.35 -9.56 1.85
C ALA A 122 -21.47 -11.06 1.53
N ALA A 123 -22.20 -11.42 0.46
CA ALA A 123 -22.33 -12.80 0.01
C ALA A 123 -20.97 -13.42 -0.36
N LEU A 124 -20.16 -12.71 -1.14
CA LEU A 124 -18.81 -13.17 -1.51
C LEU A 124 -17.90 -13.27 -0.28
N ALA A 125 -17.95 -12.29 0.61
CA ALA A 125 -17.17 -12.30 1.85
C ALA A 125 -17.54 -13.49 2.75
N ASN A 126 -18.84 -13.79 2.89
CA ASN A 126 -19.33 -14.93 3.66
C ASN A 126 -18.85 -16.27 3.07
N PHE A 127 -18.88 -16.42 1.74
CA PHE A 127 -18.36 -17.62 1.07
C PHE A 127 -16.88 -17.86 1.41
N PHE A 128 -16.05 -16.81 1.34
CA PHE A 128 -14.63 -16.88 1.71
C PHE A 128 -14.39 -16.83 3.23
N ARG A 129 -15.45 -16.73 4.04
CA ARG A 129 -15.42 -16.62 5.52
C ARG A 129 -14.60 -15.44 6.03
N ILE A 130 -14.64 -14.32 5.32
CA ILE A 130 -13.98 -13.06 5.70
C ILE A 130 -15.02 -11.96 5.92
N LYS A 131 -14.62 -10.86 6.55
CA LYS A 131 -15.47 -9.67 6.69
C LYS A 131 -15.55 -8.92 5.36
N ALA A 132 -16.74 -8.42 5.00
CA ALA A 132 -16.95 -7.59 3.81
C ALA A 132 -16.12 -6.29 3.82
N ALA A 133 -15.67 -5.86 5.01
CA ALA A 133 -14.71 -4.76 5.19
C ALA A 133 -13.45 -4.94 4.33
N TYR A 134 -13.05 -6.17 3.99
CA TYR A 134 -11.94 -6.42 3.07
C TYR A 134 -12.07 -5.69 1.71
N PHE A 135 -13.28 -5.52 1.21
CA PHE A 135 -13.52 -4.84 -0.06
C PHE A 135 -13.64 -3.32 0.07
N THR A 136 -13.87 -2.79 1.27
CA THR A 136 -14.20 -1.37 1.50
C THR A 136 -13.18 -0.62 2.34
N ASP A 137 -12.42 -1.32 3.17
CA ASP A 137 -11.45 -0.79 4.13
C ASP A 137 -10.05 -1.26 3.72
N ASP A 138 -9.19 -0.28 3.40
CA ASP A 138 -7.84 -0.50 2.91
C ASP A 138 -6.89 -0.96 4.03
N GLU A 139 -7.09 -0.48 5.26
CA GLU A 139 -6.28 -0.89 6.42
C GLU A 139 -6.57 -2.36 6.77
N TYR A 140 -7.85 -2.74 6.76
CA TYR A 140 -8.25 -4.13 6.96
C TYR A 140 -7.75 -5.03 5.82
N TYR A 141 -7.77 -4.52 4.57
CA TYR A 141 -7.21 -5.22 3.41
C TYR A 141 -5.72 -5.52 3.59
N GLU A 142 -4.90 -4.53 3.95
CA GLU A 142 -3.45 -4.73 4.09
C GLU A 142 -3.10 -5.72 5.19
N LYS A 143 -3.81 -5.66 6.32
CA LYS A 143 -3.61 -6.59 7.42
C LYS A 143 -3.94 -8.02 6.99
N LEU A 144 -5.10 -8.22 6.36
CA LEU A 144 -5.54 -9.55 5.93
C LEU A 144 -4.68 -10.08 4.77
N ASP A 145 -4.22 -9.22 3.85
CA ASP A 145 -3.37 -9.65 2.74
C ASP A 145 -2.02 -10.19 3.23
N LYS A 146 -1.44 -9.62 4.29
CA LYS A 146 -0.24 -10.17 4.95
C LYS A 146 -0.50 -11.58 5.51
N GLU A 147 -1.64 -11.77 6.16
CA GLU A 147 -2.05 -13.09 6.69
C GLU A 147 -2.29 -14.10 5.55
N LEU A 148 -2.94 -13.69 4.47
CA LEU A 148 -3.18 -14.52 3.29
C LEU A 148 -1.87 -14.88 2.57
N GLN A 149 -0.93 -13.94 2.46
CA GLN A 149 0.38 -14.19 1.89
C GLN A 149 1.18 -15.19 2.73
N TRP A 150 1.10 -15.09 4.04
CA TRP A 150 1.69 -16.07 4.96
C TRP A 150 1.12 -17.47 4.74
N LEU A 151 -0.21 -17.60 4.63
CA LEU A 151 -0.87 -18.89 4.34
C LEU A 151 -0.40 -19.48 3.01
N CYS A 152 -0.25 -18.67 1.96
CA CYS A 152 0.26 -19.13 0.67
C CYS A 152 1.71 -19.62 0.77
N THR A 153 2.53 -18.88 1.52
CA THR A 153 3.94 -19.21 1.75
C THR A 153 4.07 -20.55 2.48
N MET A 154 3.20 -20.83 3.46
CA MET A 154 3.18 -22.10 4.17
C MET A 154 2.66 -23.29 3.36
N ARG A 155 1.91 -23.06 2.27
CA ARG A 155 1.48 -24.15 1.37
C ARG A 155 2.60 -24.63 0.45
N ASP A 156 3.64 -23.82 0.22
CA ASP A 156 4.77 -24.20 -0.61
C ASP A 156 5.58 -25.32 0.04
N ASP A 157 5.73 -26.45 -0.67
CA ASP A 157 6.45 -27.62 -0.16
C ASP A 157 7.95 -27.34 0.05
N GLY A 158 8.54 -26.45 -0.74
CA GLY A 158 9.93 -26.01 -0.58
C GLY A 158 10.12 -25.24 0.71
N VAL A 159 9.26 -24.25 0.96
CA VAL A 159 9.24 -23.45 2.19
C VAL A 159 9.01 -24.34 3.41
N ARG A 160 8.05 -25.28 3.35
CA ARG A 160 7.79 -26.23 4.44
C ARG A 160 9.03 -27.08 4.78
N ARG A 161 9.76 -27.56 3.76
CA ARG A 161 10.99 -28.35 3.95
C ARG A 161 12.10 -27.52 4.60
N ILE A 162 12.25 -26.25 4.21
CA ILE A 162 13.22 -25.33 4.80
C ILE A 162 12.86 -25.08 6.27
N ALA A 163 11.60 -24.72 6.54
CA ALA A 163 11.10 -24.46 7.90
C ALA A 163 11.29 -25.68 8.81
N GLN A 164 10.96 -26.89 8.33
CA GLN A 164 11.12 -28.13 9.10
C GLN A 164 12.59 -28.43 9.45
N ARG A 165 13.55 -28.11 8.55
CA ARG A 165 14.98 -28.33 8.80
C ARG A 165 15.63 -27.24 9.64
N ALA A 166 15.14 -26.01 9.54
CA ALA A 166 15.60 -24.89 10.35
C ALA A 166 15.05 -24.96 11.79
N HIS A 167 13.93 -25.66 11.99
CA HIS A 167 13.35 -25.92 13.30
C HIS A 167 14.28 -26.80 14.14
N GLY A 168 14.77 -26.25 15.26
CA GLY A 168 15.74 -26.92 16.15
C GLY A 168 17.18 -26.41 16.03
N LEU A 169 17.48 -25.57 15.03
CA LEU A 169 18.74 -24.84 15.00
C LEU A 169 18.76 -23.74 16.07
N PRO A 170 19.92 -23.44 16.69
CA PRO A 170 20.08 -22.25 17.52
C PRO A 170 19.77 -20.97 16.73
N SER A 171 19.29 -19.92 17.38
CA SER A 171 18.95 -18.64 16.74
C SER A 171 20.11 -18.08 15.90
N ALA A 172 21.35 -18.18 16.39
CA ALA A 172 22.54 -17.76 15.65
C ALA A 172 22.77 -18.56 14.35
N ALA A 173 22.38 -19.83 14.31
CA ALA A 173 22.45 -20.64 13.09
C ALA A 173 21.25 -20.38 12.17
N GLN A 174 20.06 -20.13 12.72
CA GLN A 174 18.90 -19.69 11.94
C GLN A 174 19.19 -18.37 11.21
N GLN A 175 19.89 -17.43 11.86
CA GLN A 175 20.29 -16.17 11.23
C GLN A 175 21.16 -16.41 9.99
N LYS A 176 22.12 -17.34 10.05
CA LYS A 176 22.95 -17.69 8.88
C LYS A 176 22.13 -18.25 7.71
N VAL A 177 21.06 -18.99 8.00
CA VAL A 177 20.14 -19.48 6.97
C VAL A 177 19.40 -18.31 6.33
N LEU A 178 18.95 -17.33 7.12
CA LEU A 178 18.32 -16.11 6.60
C LEU A 178 19.28 -15.30 5.74
N ASP A 179 20.51 -15.05 6.21
CA ASP A 179 21.53 -14.31 5.47
C ASP A 179 21.80 -14.97 4.10
N ARG A 180 21.84 -16.31 4.07
CA ARG A 180 22.03 -17.08 2.83
C ARG A 180 20.81 -16.97 1.89
N ILE A 181 19.59 -16.94 2.43
CA ILE A 181 18.39 -16.72 1.62
C ILE A 181 18.44 -15.32 0.98
N ASP A 182 18.82 -14.30 1.74
CA ASP A 182 18.92 -12.92 1.23
C ASP A 182 19.98 -12.77 0.14
N GLU A 183 21.13 -13.45 0.28
CA GLU A 183 22.15 -13.52 -0.77
C GLU A 183 21.60 -14.13 -2.07
N LEU A 184 20.86 -15.24 -1.97
CA LEU A 184 20.27 -15.90 -3.13
C LEU A 184 19.18 -15.05 -3.79
N ARG A 185 18.35 -14.37 -2.99
CA ARG A 185 17.31 -13.45 -3.51
C ARG A 185 17.91 -12.30 -4.30
N ARG A 186 19.04 -11.74 -3.83
CA ARG A 186 19.82 -10.73 -4.59
C ARG A 186 20.44 -11.31 -5.85
N ALA A 187 21.04 -12.50 -5.77
CA ALA A 187 21.70 -13.14 -6.91
C ALA A 187 20.73 -13.48 -8.05
N GLU A 188 19.50 -13.86 -7.73
CA GLU A 188 18.43 -14.16 -8.70
C GLU A 188 17.65 -12.90 -9.14
N GLY A 189 18.02 -11.70 -8.66
CA GLY A 189 17.38 -10.43 -9.03
C GLY A 189 15.96 -10.25 -8.47
N ILE A 190 15.61 -10.98 -7.41
CA ILE A 190 14.31 -10.87 -6.74
C ILE A 190 14.27 -9.62 -5.86
N ASP A 191 15.37 -9.37 -5.13
CA ASP A 191 15.57 -8.15 -4.34
C ASP A 191 16.78 -7.42 -4.96
N ALA A 192 16.52 -6.42 -5.81
CA ALA A 192 17.56 -5.59 -6.44
C ALA A 192 18.05 -4.49 -5.49
#